data_AF-A0A962WZD0-F1
#
_entry.id   AF-A0A962WZD0-F1
#
_cell.length_a   1.000
_cell.length_b   1.000
_cell.length_c   1.000
_cell.angle_alpha   90.00
_cell.angle_beta   90.00
_cell.angle_gamma   90.00
#
_symmetry.space_group_name_H-M   'P 1'
#
loop_
_entity.id
_entity.type
_entity.pdbx_description
1 polymer ?
#
loop_
_entity_poly.entity_id
_entity_poly.type
_entity_poly.pdbx_seq_one_letter_code
_entity_poly.pdbx_strand_id
1 'polypeptide(L)'
;MAIKQNQQSRLKELIAKGKEQGFLTYAEVNDHLPEGIVDPDQVEEIISMINDMGISVSEIAPDNDTLILSDSTVSTDDDAADEAAAALASVDGEFGRTTDPVRMYMREMGTVELLTREGEIEIAKRIEEGLREALTALASYPNTIQRTLDRFDAVIAGESRLADLLSGFVDLNDEITVPPPRPPEK
;
A
#
# COMPACT_ATOMS: atom_id res chain seq x y z
N MET A 1 5.78 -9.56 21.72
CA MET A 1 4.71 -9.79 22.71
C MET A 1 4.75 -8.79 23.87
N ALA A 2 5.90 -8.50 24.49
CA ALA A 2 5.97 -7.55 25.63
C ALA A 2 5.54 -6.09 25.30
N ILE A 3 5.79 -5.61 24.08
CA ILE A 3 5.41 -4.25 23.65
C ILE A 3 3.87 -4.10 23.58
N LYS A 4 3.16 -5.13 23.10
CA LYS A 4 1.69 -5.13 22.94
C LYS A 4 0.94 -5.11 24.28
N GLN A 5 1.45 -5.80 25.31
CA GLN A 5 0.85 -5.77 26.64
C GLN A 5 1.00 -4.40 27.32
N ASN A 6 2.11 -3.71 27.11
CA ASN A 6 2.33 -2.37 27.66
C ASN A 6 1.41 -1.33 26.99
N GLN A 7 1.22 -1.43 25.67
CA GLN A 7 0.29 -0.58 24.91
C GLN A 7 -1.15 -0.69 25.41
N GLN A 8 -1.65 -1.91 25.62
CA GLN A 8 -3.00 -2.14 26.16
C GLN A 8 -3.16 -1.60 27.59
N SER A 9 -2.11 -1.67 28.43
CA SER A 9 -2.15 -1.10 29.78
C SER A 9 -2.30 0.42 29.75
N ARG A 10 -1.51 1.10 28.90
CA ARG A 10 -1.51 2.57 28.82
C ARG A 10 -2.81 3.14 28.27
N LEU A 11 -3.40 2.50 27.28
CA LEU A 11 -4.70 2.92 26.72
C LEU A 11 -5.83 2.71 27.73
N LYS A 12 -5.80 1.58 28.48
CA LYS A 12 -6.77 1.31 29.55
C LYS A 12 -6.68 2.33 30.69
N GLU A 13 -5.46 2.71 31.09
CA GLU A 13 -5.24 3.76 32.09
C GLU A 13 -5.80 5.11 31.63
N LEU A 14 -5.62 5.46 30.35
CA LEU A 14 -6.17 6.70 29.77
C LEU A 14 -7.70 6.72 29.80
N ILE A 15 -8.35 5.61 29.40
CA ILE A 15 -9.81 5.50 29.41
C ILE A 15 -10.36 5.57 30.84
N ALA A 16 -9.71 4.91 31.80
CA ALA A 16 -10.11 4.97 33.20
C ALA A 16 -10.06 6.40 33.76
N LYS A 17 -8.99 7.14 33.44
CA LYS A 17 -8.82 8.55 33.84
C LYS A 17 -9.86 9.46 33.17
N GLY A 18 -10.11 9.27 31.86
CA GLY A 18 -11.11 10.03 31.12
C GLY A 18 -12.54 9.77 31.61
N LYS A 19 -12.85 8.55 32.06
CA LYS A 19 -14.15 8.19 32.64
C LYS A 19 -14.34 8.79 34.04
N GLU A 20 -13.29 8.89 34.84
CA GLU A 20 -13.33 9.52 36.17
C GLU A 20 -13.51 11.05 36.07
N GLN A 21 -12.86 11.67 35.09
CA GLN A 21 -12.85 13.13 34.92
C GLN A 21 -13.96 13.65 33.99
N GLY A 22 -14.53 12.79 33.15
CA GLY A 22 -15.53 13.14 32.13
C GLY A 22 -14.96 13.84 30.89
N PHE A 23 -13.65 14.13 30.88
CA PHE A 23 -12.95 14.77 29.77
C PHE A 23 -11.51 14.26 29.64
N LEU A 24 -10.92 14.46 28.46
CA LEU A 24 -9.52 14.20 28.14
C LEU A 24 -8.96 15.34 27.29
N THR A 25 -7.69 15.67 27.46
CA THR A 25 -7.03 16.67 26.61
C THR A 25 -6.30 16.03 25.43
N TYR A 26 -6.16 16.77 24.31
CA TYR A 26 -5.37 16.30 23.16
C TYR A 26 -3.93 15.94 23.55
N ALA A 27 -3.34 16.67 24.50
CA ALA A 27 -2.00 16.38 25.00
C ALA A 27 -1.96 15.03 25.73
N GLU A 28 -2.93 14.75 26.60
CA GLU A 28 -3.01 13.49 27.33
C GLU A 28 -3.28 12.30 26.41
N VAL A 29 -4.11 12.49 25.37
CA VAL A 29 -4.31 11.45 24.36
C VAL A 29 -2.98 11.17 23.64
N ASN A 30 -2.31 12.22 23.15
CA ASN A 30 -1.06 12.09 22.40
C ASN A 30 0.11 11.52 23.24
N ASP A 31 0.20 11.83 24.53
CA ASP A 31 1.24 11.32 25.45
C ASP A 31 1.07 9.82 25.76
N HIS A 32 -0.17 9.33 25.70
CA HIS A 32 -0.50 7.93 25.95
C HIS A 32 -0.59 7.10 24.65
N LEU A 33 -0.52 7.75 23.49
CA LEU A 33 -0.38 7.08 22.20
C LEU A 33 1.07 6.55 22.02
N PRO A 34 1.24 5.34 21.46
CA PRO A 34 2.57 4.82 21.15
C PRO A 34 3.29 5.66 20.07
N GLU A 35 4.62 5.78 20.18
CA GLU A 35 5.51 6.54 19.29
C GLU A 35 5.45 6.13 17.78
N GLY A 36 4.69 5.09 17.44
CA GLY A 36 4.45 4.64 16.06
C GLY A 36 3.19 5.22 15.40
N ILE A 37 2.29 5.85 16.15
CA ILE A 37 1.09 6.53 15.62
C ILE A 37 1.47 8.00 15.44
N VAL A 38 1.97 8.32 14.25
CA VAL A 38 2.40 9.69 13.89
C VAL A 38 1.43 10.32 12.88
N ASP A 39 0.38 9.60 12.53
CA ASP A 39 -0.54 9.95 11.47
C ASP A 39 -1.75 10.72 12.03
N PRO A 40 -1.95 12.00 11.65
CA PRO A 40 -3.06 12.80 12.17
C PRO A 40 -4.43 12.15 11.95
N ASP A 41 -4.62 11.43 10.85
CA ASP A 41 -5.88 10.74 10.54
C ASP A 41 -6.18 9.60 11.54
N GLN A 42 -5.14 8.87 11.98
CA GLN A 42 -5.28 7.80 12.97
C GLN A 42 -5.55 8.36 14.37
N VAL A 43 -4.98 9.53 14.69
CA VAL A 43 -5.26 10.24 15.94
C VAL A 43 -6.73 10.69 15.97
N GLU A 44 -7.25 11.20 14.85
CA GLU A 44 -8.64 11.63 14.74
C GLU A 44 -9.63 10.46 14.88
N GLU A 45 -9.31 9.29 14.33
CA GLU A 45 -10.11 8.06 14.49
C GLU A 45 -10.17 7.60 15.96
N ILE A 46 -9.03 7.64 16.68
CA ILE A 46 -8.99 7.33 18.12
C ILE A 46 -9.82 8.33 18.91
N ILE A 47 -9.75 9.62 18.59
CA ILE A 47 -10.55 10.66 19.25
C ILE A 47 -12.05 10.45 19.01
N SER A 48 -12.44 10.04 17.80
CA SER A 48 -13.83 9.68 17.51
C SER A 48 -14.29 8.51 18.39
N MET A 49 -13.49 7.45 18.51
CA MET A 49 -13.80 6.30 19.36
C MET A 49 -13.92 6.69 20.85
N ILE A 50 -13.08 7.62 21.33
CA ILE A 50 -13.15 8.10 22.72
C ILE A 50 -14.42 8.92 22.98
N ASN A 51 -14.84 9.76 22.02
CA ASN A 51 -16.10 10.50 22.10
C ASN A 51 -17.32 9.56 22.08
N ASP A 52 -17.28 8.47 21.29
CA ASP A 52 -18.34 7.45 21.26
C ASP A 52 -18.47 6.72 22.61
N MET A 53 -17.40 6.64 23.40
CA MET A 53 -17.39 6.14 24.78
C MET A 53 -17.93 7.14 25.81
N GLY A 54 -18.36 8.34 25.37
CA GLY A 54 -18.95 9.37 26.23
C GLY A 54 -17.93 10.24 26.96
N ILE A 55 -16.65 10.19 26.58
CA ILE A 55 -15.59 11.04 27.15
C ILE A 55 -15.30 12.18 26.18
N SER A 56 -15.47 13.42 26.63
CA SER A 56 -15.25 14.59 25.78
C SER A 56 -13.76 14.90 25.61
N VAL A 57 -13.26 14.94 24.38
CA VAL A 57 -11.87 15.33 24.10
C VAL A 57 -11.79 16.81 23.72
N SER A 58 -11.04 17.62 24.48
CA SER A 58 -10.89 19.07 24.25
C SER A 58 -9.43 19.52 24.21
N GLU A 59 -9.12 20.61 23.49
CA GLU A 59 -7.75 21.15 23.43
C GLU A 59 -7.28 21.71 24.78
N ILE A 60 -8.22 22.24 25.56
CA ILE A 60 -7.97 22.85 26.87
C ILE A 60 -8.92 22.18 27.86
N ALA A 61 -8.43 21.88 29.07
CA ALA A 61 -9.26 21.35 30.14
C ALA A 61 -10.45 22.31 30.39
N PRO A 62 -11.70 21.82 30.32
CA PRO A 62 -12.87 22.64 30.58
C PRO A 62 -12.88 23.13 32.03
N ASP A 63 -13.35 24.37 32.24
CA ASP A 63 -13.51 24.94 33.57
C ASP A 63 -14.56 24.14 34.38
N ASN A 64 -14.43 24.16 35.71
CA ASN A 64 -15.29 23.40 36.62
C ASN A 64 -16.79 23.73 36.44
N ASP A 65 -17.11 24.98 36.09
CA ASP A 65 -18.48 25.41 35.81
C ASP A 65 -19.06 24.78 34.53
N THR A 66 -18.23 24.53 33.50
CA THR A 66 -18.64 23.84 32.27
C THR A 66 -18.89 22.34 32.47
N LEU A 67 -18.12 21.71 33.36
CA LEU A 67 -18.27 20.29 33.70
C LEU A 67 -19.58 19.99 34.45
N ILE A 68 -20.03 20.93 35.28
CA ILE A 68 -21.28 20.81 36.05
C ILE A 68 -22.52 20.97 35.14
N LEU A 69 -22.40 21.73 34.04
CA LEU A 69 -23.47 21.93 33.07
C LEU A 69 -23.62 20.77 32.08
N SER A 70 -22.54 20.03 31.84
CA SER A 70 -22.49 18.87 30.96
C SER A 70 -22.77 17.57 31.71
N ASP A 71 -23.84 17.51 32.50
CA ASP A 71 -24.32 16.31 33.21
C ASP A 71 -24.85 15.25 32.21
N SER A 72 -23.95 14.81 31.31
CA SER A 72 -24.03 13.57 30.59
C SER A 72 -23.65 12.50 31.59
N THR A 73 -24.66 11.93 32.24
CA THR A 73 -24.53 10.74 33.09
C THR A 73 -23.65 9.71 32.39
N VAL A 74 -22.40 9.59 32.81
CA VAL A 74 -21.49 8.54 32.36
C VAL A 74 -22.03 7.25 32.96
N SER A 75 -22.79 6.50 32.16
CA SER A 75 -23.25 5.17 32.55
C SER A 75 -22.04 4.33 32.96
N THR A 76 -22.01 3.91 34.21
CA THR A 76 -21.02 3.00 34.78
C THR A 76 -21.29 1.56 34.32
N ASP A 77 -21.40 1.34 33.01
CA ASP A 77 -21.50 0.00 32.47
C ASP A 77 -20.07 -0.49 32.21
N ASP A 78 -19.66 -1.48 33.01
CA ASP A 78 -18.32 -2.09 32.99
C ASP A 78 -18.18 -3.08 31.82
N ASP A 79 -19.31 -3.66 31.37
CA ASP A 79 -19.36 -4.59 30.23
C ASP A 79 -19.09 -3.90 28.88
N ALA A 80 -19.48 -2.63 28.72
CA ALA A 80 -19.22 -1.87 27.49
C ALA A 80 -17.72 -1.54 27.31
N ALA A 81 -16.96 -1.46 28.41
CA ALA A 81 -15.54 -1.12 28.38
C ALA A 81 -14.66 -2.29 27.91
N ASP A 82 -15.01 -3.53 28.30
CA ASP A 82 -14.30 -4.72 27.84
C ASP A 82 -14.61 -5.06 26.38
N GLU A 83 -15.84 -4.80 25.91
CA GLU A 83 -16.22 -4.96 24.51
C GLU A 83 -15.54 -3.89 23.62
N ALA A 84 -15.46 -2.65 24.09
CA ALA A 84 -14.73 -1.56 23.40
C ALA A 84 -13.21 -1.78 23.38
N ALA A 85 -12.62 -2.28 24.47
CA ALA A 85 -11.20 -2.64 24.51
C ALA A 85 -10.88 -3.81 23.56
N ALA A 86 -11.80 -4.76 23.40
CA ALA A 86 -11.68 -5.84 22.42
C ALA A 86 -11.82 -5.31 20.98
N ALA A 87 -12.72 -4.36 20.73
CA ALA A 87 -12.86 -3.69 19.43
C ALA A 87 -11.59 -2.92 19.06
N LEU A 88 -11.05 -2.08 19.94
CA LEU A 88 -9.78 -1.36 19.76
C LEU A 88 -8.59 -2.31 19.55
N ALA A 89 -8.56 -3.46 20.24
CA ALA A 89 -7.53 -4.48 20.05
C ALA A 89 -7.66 -5.22 18.70
N SER A 90 -8.86 -5.30 18.12
CA SER A 90 -9.08 -5.85 16.78
C SER A 90 -8.69 -4.87 15.66
N VAL A 91 -8.82 -3.57 15.92
CA VAL A 91 -8.38 -2.47 15.03
C VAL A 91 -6.85 -2.36 14.97
N ASP A 92 -6.09 -2.95 15.93
CA ASP A 92 -4.62 -3.06 15.87
C ASP A 92 -4.13 -3.89 14.66
N GLY A 93 -5.00 -4.73 14.05
CA GLY A 93 -4.74 -5.40 12.77
C GLY A 93 -4.97 -4.52 11.54
N GLU A 94 -5.72 -3.43 11.71
CA GLU A 94 -6.06 -2.41 10.71
C GLU A 94 -5.27 -1.11 10.88
N PHE A 95 -4.51 -0.96 11.97
CA PHE A 95 -3.70 0.22 12.33
C PHE A 95 -2.56 0.60 11.36
N GLY A 96 -2.48 -0.07 10.21
CA GLY A 96 -1.60 0.28 9.08
C GLY A 96 -2.30 0.32 7.72
N ARG A 97 -3.62 0.10 7.67
CA ARG A 97 -4.44 0.21 6.44
C ARG A 97 -4.94 1.64 6.31
N THR A 98 -4.04 2.51 5.86
CA THR A 98 -4.44 3.78 5.23
C THR A 98 -5.56 3.52 4.22
N THR A 99 -6.66 4.28 4.32
CA THR A 99 -7.73 4.33 3.31
C THR A 99 -7.35 5.19 2.10
N ASP A 100 -6.25 5.96 2.18
CA ASP A 100 -5.73 6.74 1.06
C ASP A 100 -5.15 5.82 -0.04
N PRO A 101 -5.71 5.85 -1.28
CA PRO A 101 -5.24 5.07 -2.41
C PRO A 101 -3.78 5.36 -2.79
N VAL A 102 -3.31 6.61 -2.61
CA VAL A 102 -1.96 7.00 -2.98
C VAL A 102 -0.96 6.36 -2.03
N ARG A 103 -1.21 6.45 -0.73
CA ARG A 103 -0.37 5.81 0.29
C ARG A 103 -0.43 4.29 0.22
N MET A 104 -1.58 3.72 -0.15
CA MET A 104 -1.68 2.29 -0.45
C MET A 104 -0.75 1.89 -1.61
N TYR A 105 -0.73 2.66 -2.70
CA TYR A 105 0.18 2.43 -3.83
C TYR A 105 1.65 2.57 -3.44
N MET A 106 2.02 3.63 -2.73
CA MET A 106 3.41 3.87 -2.34
C MET A 106 3.95 2.77 -1.42
N ARG A 107 3.10 2.28 -0.51
CA ARG A 107 3.44 1.15 0.35
C ARG A 107 3.66 -0.12 -0.46
N GLU A 108 2.74 -0.44 -1.37
CA GLU A 108 2.83 -1.64 -2.21
C GLU A 108 4.05 -1.56 -3.14
N MET A 109 4.26 -0.43 -3.80
CA MET A 109 5.41 -0.19 -4.67
C MET A 109 6.74 -0.27 -3.90
N GLY A 110 6.77 0.20 -2.65
CA GLY A 110 7.95 0.13 -1.78
C GLY A 110 8.28 -1.26 -1.24
N THR A 111 7.39 -2.25 -1.39
CA THR A 111 7.70 -3.66 -1.04
C THR A 111 8.64 -4.32 -2.05
N VAL A 112 8.71 -3.78 -3.28
CA VAL A 112 9.52 -4.31 -4.36
C VAL A 112 10.88 -3.61 -4.34
N GLU A 113 11.95 -4.38 -4.21
CA GLU A 113 13.32 -3.85 -4.21
C GLU A 113 13.70 -3.28 -5.59
N LEU A 114 14.57 -2.25 -5.59
CA LEU A 114 15.10 -1.69 -6.83
C LEU A 114 16.02 -2.69 -7.53
N LEU A 115 15.95 -2.73 -8.86
CA LEU A 115 16.81 -3.60 -9.66
C LEU A 115 18.24 -3.07 -9.70
N THR A 116 19.20 -3.99 -9.65
CA THR A 116 20.58 -3.70 -10.03
C THR A 116 20.71 -3.79 -11.56
N ARG A 117 21.75 -3.16 -12.12
CA ARG A 117 22.05 -3.27 -13.56
C ARG A 117 22.17 -4.73 -14.02
N GLU A 118 22.74 -5.60 -13.18
CA GLU A 118 22.86 -7.03 -13.49
C GLU A 118 21.48 -7.71 -13.51
N GLY A 119 20.59 -7.36 -12.56
CA GLY A 119 19.21 -7.84 -12.53
C GLY A 119 18.39 -7.36 -13.74
N GLU A 120 18.59 -6.12 -14.18
CA GLU A 120 17.97 -5.62 -15.42
C GLU A 120 18.40 -6.44 -16.65
N ILE A 121 19.69 -6.76 -16.75
CA ILE A 121 20.24 -7.57 -17.86
C ILE A 121 19.68 -9.00 -17.81
N GLU A 122 19.56 -9.60 -16.63
CA GLU A 122 18.99 -10.94 -16.48
C GLU A 122 17.52 -10.98 -16.92
N ILE A 123 16.72 -10.00 -16.49
CA ILE A 123 15.32 -9.87 -16.89
C ILE A 123 15.21 -9.70 -18.40
N ALA A 124 16.06 -8.84 -19.00
CA ALA A 124 16.07 -8.63 -20.45
C ALA A 124 16.36 -9.95 -21.21
N LYS A 125 17.38 -10.71 -20.79
CA LYS A 125 17.69 -12.02 -21.38
C LYS A 125 16.53 -13.00 -21.27
N ARG A 126 15.86 -13.05 -20.10
CA ARG A 126 14.70 -13.94 -19.89
C ARG A 126 13.52 -13.58 -20.78
N ILE A 127 13.29 -12.29 -21.01
CA ILE A 127 12.25 -11.80 -21.93
C ILE A 127 12.59 -12.19 -23.37
N GLU A 128 13.84 -12.02 -23.80
CA GLU A 128 14.29 -12.42 -25.15
C GLU A 128 14.20 -13.92 -25.38
N GLU A 129 14.56 -14.73 -24.39
CA GLU A 129 14.43 -16.18 -24.43
C GLU A 129 12.96 -16.59 -24.58
N GLY A 130 12.06 -16.07 -23.73
CA GLY A 130 10.63 -16.35 -23.83
C GLY A 130 10.01 -15.91 -25.16
N LEU A 131 10.44 -14.78 -25.71
CA LEU A 131 10.03 -14.35 -27.05
C LEU A 131 10.51 -15.33 -28.13
N ARG A 132 11.77 -15.79 -28.05
CA ARG A 132 12.33 -16.76 -29.00
C ARG A 132 11.60 -18.10 -28.93
N GLU A 133 11.24 -18.56 -27.73
CA GLU A 133 10.42 -19.76 -27.55
C GLU A 133 9.03 -19.62 -28.19
N ALA A 134 8.35 -18.50 -27.93
CA ALA A 134 7.04 -18.22 -28.52
C ALA A 134 7.10 -18.15 -30.06
N LEU A 135 8.12 -17.50 -30.62
CA LEU A 135 8.35 -17.45 -32.06
C LEU A 135 8.63 -18.84 -32.65
N THR A 136 9.40 -19.67 -31.94
CA THR A 136 9.69 -21.05 -32.37
C THR A 136 8.42 -21.90 -32.40
N ALA A 137 7.56 -21.75 -31.40
CA ALA A 137 6.27 -22.43 -31.36
C ALA A 137 5.35 -21.98 -32.50
N LEU A 138 5.28 -20.67 -32.77
CA LEU A 138 4.51 -20.11 -33.89
C LEU A 138 5.04 -20.59 -35.25
N ALA A 139 6.36 -20.63 -35.43
CA ALA A 139 7.01 -21.10 -36.64
C ALA A 139 6.79 -22.61 -36.87
N SER A 140 6.61 -23.39 -35.81
CA SER A 140 6.36 -24.83 -35.90
C SER A 140 4.89 -25.16 -36.23
N TYR A 141 3.97 -24.18 -36.15
CA TYR A 141 2.55 -24.38 -36.39
C TYR A 141 2.22 -24.19 -37.89
N PRO A 142 1.74 -25.23 -38.61
CA PRO A 142 1.58 -25.19 -40.06
C PRO A 142 0.64 -24.08 -40.57
N ASN A 143 -0.45 -23.79 -39.85
CA ASN A 143 -1.39 -22.75 -40.26
C ASN A 143 -0.79 -21.34 -40.17
N THR A 144 0.18 -21.11 -39.27
CA THR A 144 0.92 -19.83 -39.23
C THR A 144 1.71 -19.65 -40.51
N ILE A 145 2.44 -20.69 -40.93
CA ILE A 145 3.23 -20.68 -42.16
C ILE A 145 2.31 -20.43 -43.36
N GLN A 146 1.20 -21.16 -43.47
CA GLN A 146 0.24 -20.99 -44.57
C GLN A 146 -0.27 -19.55 -44.66
N ARG A 147 -0.72 -18.97 -43.54
CA ARG A 147 -1.22 -17.58 -43.51
C ARG A 147 -0.15 -16.56 -43.90
N THR A 148 1.11 -16.80 -43.53
CA THR A 148 2.22 -15.93 -43.91
C THR A 148 2.48 -16.02 -45.42
N LEU A 149 2.43 -17.22 -46.01
CA LEU A 149 2.55 -17.42 -47.45
C LEU A 149 1.39 -16.77 -48.21
N ASP A 150 0.15 -16.95 -47.77
CA ASP A 150 -1.02 -16.32 -48.41
C ASP A 150 -0.91 -14.79 -48.43
N ARG A 151 -0.40 -14.18 -47.35
CA ARG A 151 -0.13 -12.74 -47.31
C ARG A 151 1.03 -12.34 -48.22
N PHE A 152 2.05 -13.19 -48.35
CA PHE A 152 3.16 -12.94 -49.26
C PHE A 152 2.71 -12.97 -50.73
N ASP A 153 1.81 -13.88 -51.09
CA ASP A 153 1.21 -13.94 -52.43
C ASP A 153 0.42 -12.67 -52.77
N ALA A 154 -0.31 -12.10 -51.79
CA ALA A 154 -0.99 -10.80 -51.97
C ALA A 154 -0.01 -9.64 -52.20
N VAL A 155 1.21 -9.70 -51.63
CA VAL A 155 2.27 -8.72 -51.92
C VAL A 155 2.78 -8.89 -53.36
N ILE A 156 2.99 -10.13 -53.82
CA ILE A 156 3.40 -10.43 -55.21
C ILE A 156 2.34 -9.96 -56.20
N ALA A 157 1.06 -10.14 -55.88
CA ALA A 157 -0.07 -9.68 -56.69
C ALA A 157 -0.22 -8.15 -56.73
N GLY A 158 0.52 -7.41 -55.89
CA GLY A 158 0.47 -5.95 -55.80
C GLY A 158 -0.71 -5.42 -54.98
N GLU A 159 -1.40 -6.28 -54.21
CA GLU A 159 -2.54 -5.91 -53.38
C GLU A 159 -2.13 -5.33 -52.01
N SER A 160 -0.88 -5.57 -51.59
CA SER A 160 -0.33 -5.08 -50.32
C SER A 160 1.16 -4.76 -50.45
N ARG A 161 1.72 -3.99 -49.50
CA ARG A 161 3.15 -3.64 -49.50
C ARG A 161 3.95 -4.64 -48.69
N LEU A 162 5.19 -4.90 -49.12
CA LEU A 162 6.10 -5.78 -48.37
C LEU A 162 6.35 -5.27 -46.94
N ALA A 163 6.40 -3.95 -46.74
CA ALA A 163 6.59 -3.33 -45.43
C ALA A 163 5.42 -3.58 -44.46
N ASP A 164 4.23 -3.94 -44.97
CA ASP A 164 3.07 -4.29 -44.13
C ASP A 164 3.18 -5.74 -43.61
N LEU A 165 4.04 -6.57 -44.21
CA LEU A 165 4.24 -7.97 -43.87
C LEU A 165 5.56 -8.22 -43.11
N LEU A 166 6.65 -7.57 -43.51
CA LEU A 166 7.99 -7.75 -42.94
C LEU A 166 8.65 -6.41 -42.65
N SER A 167 9.20 -6.28 -41.44
CA SER A 167 10.02 -5.14 -41.03
C SER A 167 11.49 -5.57 -40.95
N GLY A 168 12.18 -5.52 -42.08
CA GLY A 168 13.61 -5.87 -42.16
C GLY A 168 13.90 -7.37 -42.00
N PHE A 169 15.19 -7.69 -41.95
CA PHE A 169 15.70 -9.04 -41.70
C PHE A 169 16.69 -8.99 -40.52
N VAL A 170 16.77 -10.10 -39.79
CA VAL A 170 17.77 -10.25 -38.74
C VAL A 170 19.13 -10.44 -39.42
N ASP A 171 20.06 -9.51 -39.21
CA ASP A 171 21.47 -9.72 -39.56
C ASP A 171 22.14 -10.53 -38.45
N LEU A 172 22.65 -11.72 -38.80
CA LEU A 172 23.31 -12.62 -37.85
C LEU A 172 24.74 -12.16 -37.50
N ASN A 173 25.28 -11.18 -38.23
CA ASN A 173 26.62 -10.62 -38.00
C ASN A 173 26.60 -9.34 -37.16
N ASP A 174 25.43 -8.83 -36.78
CA ASP A 174 25.35 -7.66 -35.91
C ASP A 174 25.84 -8.04 -34.50
N GLU A 175 27.02 -7.54 -34.11
CA GLU A 175 27.51 -7.69 -32.75
C GLU A 175 26.61 -6.89 -31.81
N ILE A 176 25.96 -7.59 -30.86
CA ILE A 176 25.22 -6.95 -29.78
C ILE A 176 26.21 -6.21 -28.89
N THR A 177 26.46 -4.94 -29.20
CA THR A 177 27.30 -4.08 -28.39
C THR A 177 26.53 -3.69 -27.12
N VAL A 178 26.91 -4.29 -25.99
CA VAL A 178 26.35 -3.89 -24.69
C VAL A 178 26.94 -2.52 -24.34
N PRO A 179 26.13 -1.46 -24.25
CA PRO A 179 26.64 -0.14 -23.91
C PRO A 179 27.30 -0.15 -22.53
N PRO A 180 28.43 0.57 -22.34
CA PRO A 180 29.11 0.62 -21.05
C PRO A 180 28.20 1.21 -19.95
N PRO A 181 28.45 0.87 -18.67
CA PRO A 181 27.66 1.41 -17.57
C PRO A 181 27.65 2.93 -17.62
N ARG A 182 26.46 3.53 -17.52
CA ARG A 182 26.36 4.96 -17.25
C ARG A 182 26.89 5.21 -15.82
N PRO A 183 27.78 6.19 -15.61
CA PRO A 183 28.25 6.51 -14.27
C PRO A 183 27.08 6.92 -13.36
N PRO A 184 27.19 6.71 -12.03
CA PRO A 184 26.14 7.12 -11.10
C PRO A 184 25.89 8.63 -11.23
N GLU A 185 24.62 9.01 -11.39
CA GLU A 185 24.21 10.42 -11.24
C GLU A 185 24.45 10.83 -9.78
N LYS A 186 25.11 11.99 -9.61
CA LYS A 186 25.47 12.55 -8.29
C LYS A 186 24.26 13.08 -7.56
#